data_AF-A0A2G6KQG1-F1
#
_entry.id   AF-A0A2G6KQG1-F1
#
_cell.length_a   1.000
_cell.length_b   1.000
_cell.length_c   1.000
_cell.angle_alpha   90.00
_cell.angle_beta   90.00
_cell.angle_gamma   90.00
#
_symmetry.space_group_name_H-M   'P 1'
#
loop_
_entity.id
_entity.type
_entity.pdbx_description
1 polymer ?
#
loop_
_entity_poly.entity_id
_entity_poly.type
_entity_poly.pdbx_seq_one_letter_code
_entity_poly.pdbx_strand_id
1 'polypeptide(L)'
;MGHSANPEMTDAENPEWTDAMFSKAKRGAAAARKLGRPKVDNPKVQTTIRLSADVVEHFKRGGKGWQTRLDDVLKDYVAKHPR
;
A
#
# COMPACT_ATOMS: atom_id res chain seq x y z
N MET A 1 10.57 -1.83 37.20
CA MET A 1 11.36 -2.16 36.00
C MET A 1 12.06 -0.89 35.57
N GLY A 2 13.32 -0.69 35.99
CA GLY A 2 14.12 0.45 35.56
C GLY A 2 14.76 0.12 34.23
N HIS A 3 14.46 0.89 33.20
CA HIS A 3 15.24 0.87 31.97
C HIS A 3 16.55 1.60 32.25
N SER A 4 17.54 0.89 32.81
CA SER A 4 18.90 1.40 32.86
C SER A 4 19.50 1.25 31.46
N ALA A 5 19.54 2.34 30.69
CA ALA A 5 20.14 2.37 29.37
C ALA A 5 21.68 2.33 29.47
N ASN A 6 22.32 1.70 28.49
CA ASN A 6 23.78 1.67 28.37
C ASN A 6 24.32 3.10 28.09
N PRO A 7 25.24 3.63 28.90
CA PRO A 7 25.73 5.00 28.81
C PRO A 7 26.64 5.30 27.60
N GLU A 8 27.03 4.28 26.83
CA GLU A 8 27.92 4.44 25.66
C GLU A 8 27.19 4.72 24.33
N MET A 9 25.86 4.82 24.35
CA MET A 9 25.07 5.09 23.13
C MET A 9 24.47 6.50 23.11
N THR A 10 24.77 7.32 24.12
CA THR A 10 24.35 8.72 24.21
C THR A 10 25.30 9.56 23.36
N ASP A 11 24.90 9.85 22.13
CA ASP A 11 25.64 10.78 21.27
C ASP A 11 25.47 12.20 21.82
N ALA A 12 26.58 12.90 22.10
CA ALA A 12 26.55 14.22 22.71
C ALA A 12 25.79 15.27 21.86
N GLU A 13 25.67 15.04 20.55
CA GLU A 13 24.95 15.89 19.61
C GLU A 13 23.47 15.49 19.45
N ASN A 14 23.06 14.32 19.97
CA ASN A 14 21.68 13.84 19.92
C ASN A 14 21.22 13.31 21.29
N PRO A 15 21.01 14.22 22.26
CA PRO A 15 20.53 13.86 23.59
C PRO A 15 19.12 13.27 23.54
N GLU A 16 18.76 12.52 24.59
CA GLU A 16 17.42 11.97 24.72
C GLU A 16 16.36 13.07 24.75
N TRP A 17 15.26 12.80 24.07
CA TRP A 17 14.15 13.74 24.02
C TRP A 17 13.45 13.81 25.36
N THR A 18 13.38 15.02 25.93
CA THR A 18 12.63 15.28 27.15
C THR A 18 11.12 15.35 26.88
N ASP A 19 10.30 15.11 27.91
CA ASP A 19 8.83 15.21 27.80
C ASP A 19 8.36 16.60 27.30
N ALA A 20 9.05 17.66 27.77
CA ALA A 20 8.82 19.02 27.31
C ALA A 20 9.18 19.24 25.82
N MET A 21 10.17 18.52 25.29
CA MET A 21 10.52 18.55 23.87
C MET A 21 9.45 17.83 23.03
N PHE A 22 8.93 16.69 23.50
CA PHE A 22 7.80 16.02 22.86
C PHE A 22 6.55 16.91 22.81
N SER A 23 6.23 17.60 23.90
CA SER A 23 5.09 18.52 23.97
C SER A 23 5.22 19.70 22.99
N LYS A 24 6.45 20.18 22.76
CA LYS A 24 6.75 21.27 21.81
C LYS A 24 6.97 20.80 20.38
N ALA A 25 7.03 19.51 20.13
CA ALA A 25 7.30 18.95 18.82
C ALA A 25 6.13 19.25 17.86
N LYS A 26 6.43 19.93 16.75
CA LYS A 26 5.48 20.13 15.65
C LYS A 26 5.63 19.00 14.65
N ARG A 27 4.52 18.43 14.18
CA ARG A 27 4.59 17.57 12.99
C ARG A 27 5.11 18.41 11.82
N GLY A 28 6.16 17.96 11.15
CA GLY A 28 6.72 18.67 9.99
C GLY A 28 5.67 18.88 8.90
N ALA A 29 5.84 19.87 8.02
CA ALA A 29 4.89 20.21 6.96
C ALA A 29 4.45 19.01 6.09
N ALA A 30 5.26 17.94 6.03
CA ALA A 30 4.90 16.66 5.41
C ALA A 30 3.68 15.98 6.05
N ALA A 31 3.43 16.15 7.36
CA ALA A 31 2.26 15.59 8.03
C ALA A 31 0.94 16.29 7.68
N ALA A 32 1.01 17.53 7.16
CA ALA A 32 -0.15 18.23 6.61
C ALA A 32 -0.45 17.81 5.16
N ARG A 33 0.52 17.20 4.47
CA ARG A 33 0.29 16.56 3.17
C ARG A 33 -0.34 15.20 3.46
N LYS A 34 -1.47 14.87 2.82
CA LYS A 34 -2.02 13.51 2.86
C LYS A 34 -0.92 12.56 2.37
N LEU A 35 -0.25 11.85 3.29
CA LEU A 35 0.71 10.82 2.96
C LEU A 35 -0.03 9.71 2.21
N GLY A 36 0.36 9.46 0.97
CA GLY A 36 -0.19 8.38 0.14
C GLY A 36 -0.17 8.71 -1.35
N ARG A 37 -0.21 7.67 -2.19
CA ARG A 37 -0.50 7.82 -3.63
C ARG A 37 -1.86 8.53 -3.77
N PRO A 38 -2.02 9.48 -4.71
CA PRO A 38 -3.32 10.07 -5.00
C PRO A 38 -4.39 8.99 -5.15
N LYS A 39 -5.57 9.22 -4.57
CA LYS A 39 -6.69 8.28 -4.68
C LYS A 39 -7.06 8.17 -6.16
N VAL A 40 -7.08 6.94 -6.68
CA VAL A 40 -7.54 6.66 -8.04
C VAL A 40 -9.05 6.78 -8.06
N ASP A 41 -9.63 7.50 -9.03
CA ASP A 41 -11.09 7.69 -9.16
C ASP A 41 -11.85 6.37 -9.31
N ASN A 42 -11.31 5.44 -10.10
CA ASN A 42 -11.89 4.11 -10.30
C ASN A 42 -10.86 3.01 -9.94
N PRO A 43 -10.72 2.66 -8.65
CA PRO A 43 -9.79 1.63 -8.23
C PRO A 43 -10.30 0.24 -8.65
N LYS A 44 -9.37 -0.67 -8.93
CA LYS A 44 -9.73 -2.09 -9.08
C LYS A 44 -10.31 -2.60 -7.77
N VAL A 45 -11.48 -3.24 -7.84
CA VAL A 45 -12.13 -3.84 -6.68
C VAL A 45 -11.56 -5.24 -6.47
N GLN A 46 -11.06 -5.53 -5.28
CA GLN A 46 -10.67 -6.89 -4.92
C GLN A 46 -11.94 -7.72 -4.70
N THR A 47 -12.17 -8.68 -5.59
CA THR A 47 -13.33 -9.56 -5.54
C THR A 47 -12.88 -11.02 -5.61
N THR A 48 -13.53 -11.87 -4.82
CA THR A 48 -13.36 -13.32 -4.88
C THR A 48 -14.46 -13.92 -5.76
N ILE A 49 -14.11 -14.34 -6.97
CA ILE A 49 -14.99 -15.09 -7.88
C ILE A 49 -14.39 -16.46 -8.21
N ARG A 50 -15.26 -17.43 -8.49
CA ARG A 50 -14.84 -18.73 -9.01
C ARG A 50 -14.89 -18.69 -10.53
N LEU A 51 -13.79 -19.08 -11.16
CA LEU A 51 -13.66 -19.22 -12.61
C LEU A 51 -13.46 -20.69 -12.96
N SER A 52 -13.88 -21.09 -14.16
CA SER A 52 -13.62 -22.43 -14.68
C SER A 52 -12.12 -22.71 -14.74
N ALA A 53 -11.73 -23.97 -14.45
CA ALA A 53 -10.32 -24.37 -14.41
C ALA A 53 -9.61 -24.12 -15.76
N ASP A 54 -10.26 -24.47 -16.87
CA ASP A 54 -9.71 -24.26 -18.23
C ASP A 54 -9.35 -22.78 -18.50
N VAL A 55 -10.24 -21.86 -18.10
CA VAL A 55 -10.01 -20.41 -18.27
C VAL A 55 -8.79 -19.97 -17.47
N VAL A 56 -8.70 -20.37 -16.20
CA VAL A 56 -7.57 -20.01 -15.34
C VAL A 56 -6.25 -20.56 -15.91
N GLU A 57 -6.24 -21.82 -16.32
CA GLU A 57 -5.06 -22.45 -16.91
C GLU A 57 -4.67 -21.80 -18.24
N HIS A 58 -5.63 -21.41 -19.07
CA HIS A 58 -5.38 -20.67 -20.31
C HIS A 58 -4.60 -19.38 -20.06
N PHE A 59 -5.07 -18.55 -19.13
CA PHE A 59 -4.40 -17.29 -18.84
C PHE A 59 -3.07 -17.51 -18.09
N LYS A 60 -3.01 -18.44 -17.14
CA LYS A 60 -1.77 -18.75 -16.39
C LYS A 60 -0.62 -19.21 -17.28
N ARG A 61 -0.88 -20.01 -18.34
CA ARG A 61 0.16 -20.39 -19.31
C ARG A 61 0.83 -19.17 -19.95
N GLY A 62 0.11 -18.04 -20.02
CA GLY A 62 0.63 -16.77 -20.49
C GLY A 62 1.67 -16.13 -19.56
N GLY A 63 1.88 -16.63 -18.35
CA GLY A 63 2.91 -16.17 -17.41
C GLY A 63 2.53 -14.90 -16.65
N LYS A 64 3.54 -14.07 -16.33
CA LYS A 64 3.38 -12.86 -15.51
C LYS A 64 2.31 -11.93 -16.11
N GLY A 65 1.42 -11.42 -15.25
CA GLY A 65 0.35 -10.51 -15.67
C GLY A 65 -0.88 -11.18 -16.28
N TRP A 66 -1.03 -12.50 -16.12
CA TRP A 66 -2.22 -13.22 -16.61
C TRP A 66 -3.54 -12.68 -16.03
N GLN A 67 -3.55 -12.22 -14.77
CA GLN A 67 -4.71 -11.58 -14.16
C GLN A 67 -5.07 -10.24 -14.83
N THR A 68 -4.05 -9.47 -15.24
CA THR A 68 -4.27 -8.22 -15.98
C THR A 68 -4.89 -8.51 -17.35
N ARG A 69 -4.40 -9.53 -18.05
CA ARG A 69 -4.99 -9.93 -19.34
C ARG A 69 -6.43 -10.40 -19.20
N LEU A 70 -6.74 -11.14 -18.13
CA LEU A 70 -8.11 -11.54 -17.82
C LEU A 70 -9.01 -10.31 -17.56
N ASP A 71 -8.54 -9.34 -16.78
CA ASP A 71 -9.24 -8.08 -16.51
C ASP A 71 -9.52 -7.30 -17.82
N ASP A 72 -8.56 -7.25 -18.74
CA ASP A 72 -8.72 -6.55 -20.02
C ASP A 72 -9.73 -7.23 -20.96
N VAL A 73 -9.76 -8.58 -20.99
CA VAL A 73 -10.78 -9.33 -21.73
C VAL A 73 -12.18 -9.09 -21.16
N LEU A 74 -12.32 -9.05 -19.84
CA LEU A 74 -13.60 -8.77 -19.20
C LEU A 74 -14.09 -7.35 -19.50
N LYS A 75 -13.20 -6.36 -19.51
CA LYS A 75 -13.54 -4.98 -19.91
C LYS A 75 -14.01 -4.91 -21.35
N ASP A 76 -13.28 -5.56 -22.27
CA ASP A 76 -13.64 -5.61 -23.68
C ASP A 76 -15.01 -6.27 -23.89
N TYR A 77 -15.27 -7.38 -23.18
CA TYR A 77 -16.57 -8.05 -23.22
C TYR A 77 -17.72 -7.13 -22.78
N VAL A 78 -17.54 -6.40 -21.66
CA VAL A 78 -18.54 -5.43 -21.15
C VAL A 78 -18.74 -4.26 -22.12
N ALA A 79 -17.66 -3.74 -22.71
CA ALA A 79 -17.74 -2.65 -23.68
C ALA A 79 -18.50 -3.05 -24.96
N LYS A 80 -18.37 -4.31 -25.39
CA LYS A 80 -19.06 -4.86 -26.56
C LYS A 80 -20.51 -5.27 -26.30
N HIS A 81 -20.86 -5.55 -25.05
CA HIS A 81 -22.20 -5.98 -24.64
C HIS A 81 -22.78 -5.04 -23.57
N PRO A 82 -23.01 -3.77 -23.92
CA PRO A 82 -23.78 -2.89 -23.06
C PRO A 82 -25.20 -3.44 -22.94
N ARG A 83 -25.74 -3.44 -21.71
CA ARG A 83 -27.13 -3.80 -21.44
C ARG A 83 -28.06 -2.63 -21.73
#